data_AF-A6M3C6-F1
#
_entry.id   AF-A6M3C6-F1
#
_cell.length_a   1.000
_cell.length_b   1.000
_cell.length_c   1.000
_cell.angle_alpha   90.00
_cell.angle_beta   90.00
_cell.angle_gamma   90.00
#
_symmetry.space_group_name_H-M   'P 1'
#
loop_
_entity.id
_entity.type
_entity.pdbx_description
1 polymer ?
#
loop_
_entity_poly.entity_id
_entity_poly.type
_entity_poly.pdbx_seq_one_letter_code
_entity_poly.pdbx_strand_id
1 'polypeptide(L)'
;MINIKNLSDIRPILISGKGNTEIVKLVRKYFNNKPPVYREIVKYYWYEIHTNNNAKYFFQISLKEYEDIKYKIFIDVMNLVQDYYIARKKKYSGIKKVSDLVTYTKKDTKNLKKWY
;
A
#
# COMPACT_ATOMS: atom_id res chain seq x y z
N MET A 1 7.36 -11.81 -2.15
CA MET A 1 6.89 -10.53 -2.72
C MET A 1 5.38 -10.53 -2.61
N ILE A 2 4.76 -9.55 -1.96
CA ILE A 2 3.29 -9.43 -1.98
C ILE A 2 2.89 -9.13 -3.43
N ASN A 3 2.00 -9.95 -3.99
CA ASN A 3 1.51 -9.79 -5.35
C ASN A 3 0.12 -9.17 -5.29
N ILE A 4 -0.02 -7.92 -5.75
CA ILE A 4 -1.30 -7.20 -5.75
C ILE A 4 -1.95 -7.43 -7.11
N LYS A 5 -3.08 -8.16 -7.14
CA LYS A 5 -3.84 -8.47 -8.36
C LYS A 5 -5.17 -7.75 -8.43
N ASN A 6 -5.77 -7.44 -7.27
CA ASN A 6 -7.04 -6.74 -7.20
C ASN A 6 -7.23 -6.06 -5.83
N LEU A 7 -8.38 -5.40 -5.63
CA LEU A 7 -8.73 -4.74 -4.37
C LEU A 7 -8.80 -5.67 -3.16
N SER A 8 -9.11 -6.97 -3.36
CA SER A 8 -9.14 -7.97 -2.29
C SER A 8 -7.77 -8.18 -1.65
N ASP A 9 -6.69 -8.01 -2.41
CA ASP A 9 -5.31 -8.09 -1.89
C ASP A 9 -4.93 -6.84 -1.10
N ILE A 10 -5.49 -5.68 -1.48
CA ILE A 10 -5.20 -4.38 -0.86
C ILE A 10 -5.91 -4.23 0.48
N ARG A 11 -7.17 -4.69 0.58
CA ARG A 11 -7.98 -4.58 1.80
C ARG A 11 -7.29 -5.11 3.07
N PRO A 12 -6.73 -6.33 3.14
CA PRO A 12 -6.09 -6.84 4.35
C PRO A 12 -4.86 -6.03 4.76
N ILE A 13 -4.15 -5.43 3.80
CA ILE A 13 -2.99 -4.55 4.06
C ILE A 13 -3.49 -3.24 4.68
N LEU A 14 -4.50 -2.62 4.07
CA LEU A 14 -5.03 -1.32 4.47
C LEU A 14 -5.80 -1.38 5.80
N ILE A 15 -6.80 -2.26 5.87
CA ILE A 15 -7.77 -2.35 6.96
C ILE A 15 -7.20 -3.19 8.10
N SER A 16 -6.88 -4.46 7.83
CA SER A 16 -6.43 -5.40 8.86
C SER A 16 -4.96 -5.21 9.26
N GLY A 17 -4.20 -4.39 8.53
CA GLY A 17 -2.77 -4.19 8.78
C GLY A 17 -1.93 -5.47 8.61
N LYS A 18 -2.44 -6.44 7.84
CA LYS A 18 -1.80 -7.73 7.64
C LYS A 18 -0.66 -7.59 6.63
N GLY A 19 0.53 -8.10 6.97
CA GLY A 19 1.68 -8.14 6.09
C GLY A 19 2.90 -7.42 6.64
N ASN A 20 3.84 -7.06 5.76
CA ASN A 20 5.05 -6.34 6.14
C ASN A 20 4.69 -4.93 6.65
N THR A 21 5.20 -4.57 7.84
CA THR A 21 4.87 -3.33 8.54
C THR A 21 5.28 -2.06 7.78
N GLU A 22 6.37 -2.09 7.01
CA GLU A 22 6.82 -0.97 6.18
C GLU A 22 5.86 -0.76 5.00
N ILE A 23 5.45 -1.85 4.35
CA ILE A 23 4.44 -1.81 3.28
C ILE A 23 3.09 -1.30 3.81
N VAL A 24 2.63 -1.80 4.96
CA VAL A 24 1.38 -1.35 5.60
C VAL A 24 1.42 0.16 5.87
N LYS A 25 2.55 0.69 6.37
CA LYS A 25 2.73 2.13 6.59
C LYS A 25 2.68 2.92 5.29
N LEU A 26 3.35 2.46 4.24
CA LEU A 26 3.35 3.12 2.92
C LEU A 26 1.94 3.17 2.31
N VAL A 27 1.23 2.04 2.32
CA VAL A 27 -0.13 1.94 1.80
C VAL A 27 -1.09 2.82 2.62
N ARG A 28 -1.04 2.77 3.96
CA ARG A 28 -1.89 3.63 4.80
C ARG A 28 -1.60 5.12 4.59
N LYS A 29 -0.32 5.51 4.45
CA LYS A 29 0.05 6.90 4.13
C LYS A 29 -0.52 7.34 2.79
N TYR A 30 -0.48 6.49 1.77
CA TYR A 30 -1.12 6.77 0.48
C TYR A 30 -2.61 7.07 0.66
N PHE A 31 -3.37 6.21 1.33
CA PHE A 31 -4.81 6.41 1.53
C PHE A 31 -5.15 7.60 2.43
N ASN A 32 -4.33 7.92 3.42
CA ASN A 32 -4.54 9.10 4.27
C ASN A 32 -4.39 10.42 3.48
N ASN A 33 -3.66 10.41 2.38
CA ASN A 33 -3.48 11.56 1.49
C ASN A 33 -4.51 11.60 0.35
N LYS A 34 -5.50 10.70 0.35
CA LYS A 34 -6.55 10.63 -0.68
C LYS A 34 -7.91 10.98 -0.10
N PRO A 35 -8.87 11.36 -0.96
CA PRO A 35 -10.26 11.52 -0.54
C PRO A 35 -10.81 10.23 0.10
N PRO A 36 -11.71 10.33 1.10
CA PRO A 36 -12.24 9.18 1.84
C PRO A 36 -12.82 8.07 0.94
N VAL A 37 -13.40 8.44 -0.20
CA VAL A 37 -13.97 7.50 -1.18
C VAL A 37 -12.98 6.43 -1.63
N TYR A 38 -11.68 6.73 -1.68
CA TYR A 38 -10.66 5.74 -2.03
C TYR A 38 -10.63 4.59 -1.03
N ARG A 39 -10.74 4.91 0.27
CA ARG A 39 -10.75 3.92 1.34
C ARG A 39 -12.04 3.13 1.35
N GLU A 40 -13.17 3.80 1.11
CA GLU A 40 -14.49 3.15 1.06
C GLU A 40 -14.57 2.15 -0.11
N ILE A 41 -14.05 2.50 -1.29
CA ILE A 41 -13.99 1.58 -2.45
C ILE A 41 -13.23 0.28 -2.10
N VAL A 42 -12.10 0.39 -1.40
CA VAL A 42 -11.35 -0.81 -0.96
C VAL A 42 -12.08 -1.56 0.16
N LYS A 43 -12.70 -0.85 1.09
CA LYS A 43 -13.44 -1.43 2.21
C LYS A 43 -14.60 -2.29 1.71
N TYR A 44 -15.31 -1.81 0.69
CA TYR A 44 -16.51 -2.39 0.09
C TYR A 44 -16.24 -3.08 -1.25
N TYR A 45 -15.02 -3.56 -1.49
CA TYR A 45 -14.60 -4.15 -2.77
C TYR A 45 -15.46 -5.34 -3.26
N TRP A 46 -16.20 -6.00 -2.37
CA TRP A 46 -17.09 -7.13 -2.71
C TRP A 46 -18.43 -6.69 -3.30
N TYR A 47 -18.78 -5.41 -3.23
CA TYR A 47 -19.98 -4.90 -3.87
C TYR A 47 -19.77 -4.72 -5.36
N GLU A 48 -20.70 -5.26 -6.14
CA GLU A 48 -20.73 -5.12 -7.58
C GLU A 48 -21.40 -3.80 -8.00
N ILE A 49 -20.58 -2.87 -8.50
CA ILE A 49 -21.02 -1.54 -8.94
C ILE A 49 -20.99 -1.50 -10.47
N HIS A 50 -22.14 -1.75 -11.08
CA HIS A 50 -22.28 -1.79 -12.55
C HIS A 50 -23.11 -0.62 -13.11
N THR A 51 -23.69 0.21 -12.24
CA THR A 51 -24.59 1.29 -12.66
C THR A 51 -24.23 2.61 -11.96
N ASN A 52 -24.57 3.73 -12.60
CA ASN A 52 -24.45 5.06 -11.99
C ASN A 52 -25.28 5.18 -10.70
N ASN A 53 -26.44 4.54 -10.64
CA ASN A 53 -27.28 4.56 -9.44
C ASN A 53 -26.56 3.89 -8.26
N ASN A 54 -25.92 2.74 -8.48
CA ASN A 54 -25.15 2.06 -7.44
C ASN A 54 -23.96 2.91 -7.00
N ALA A 55 -23.18 3.43 -7.95
CA ALA A 55 -22.00 4.25 -7.64
C ALA A 55 -22.38 5.50 -6.83
N LYS A 56 -23.49 6.16 -7.20
CA LYS A 56 -23.99 7.33 -6.50
C LYS A 56 -24.53 6.99 -5.11
N TYR A 57 -25.24 5.87 -4.98
CA TYR A 57 -25.79 5.43 -3.71
C TYR A 57 -24.70 5.07 -2.69
N PHE A 58 -23.71 4.26 -3.11
CA PHE A 58 -22.67 3.77 -2.20
C PHE A 58 -21.52 4.75 -1.98
N PHE A 59 -21.15 5.51 -3.00
CA PHE A 59 -19.90 6.30 -3.01
C PHE A 59 -20.11 7.77 -3.34
N GLN A 60 -21.35 8.19 -3.64
CA GLN A 60 -21.71 9.57 -4.01
C GLN A 60 -20.93 10.12 -5.22
N ILE A 61 -20.52 9.23 -6.13
CA ILE A 61 -19.78 9.54 -7.36
C ILE A 61 -20.44 8.88 -8.57
N SER A 62 -20.05 9.26 -9.78
CA SER A 62 -20.46 8.57 -11.00
C SER A 62 -19.78 7.19 -11.14
N LEU A 63 -20.36 6.31 -11.96
CA LEU A 63 -19.77 5.02 -12.30
C LEU A 63 -18.40 5.17 -12.96
N LYS A 64 -18.26 6.18 -13.84
CA LYS A 64 -16.99 6.47 -14.50
C LYS A 64 -15.91 6.84 -13.48
N GLU A 65 -16.22 7.77 -12.57
CA GLU A 65 -15.29 8.15 -11.50
C GLU A 65 -14.97 6.96 -10.59
N TYR A 66 -15.94 6.10 -10.30
CA TYR A 66 -15.72 4.90 -9.51
C TYR A 66 -14.70 3.96 -10.17
N GLU A 67 -14.88 3.63 -11.46
CA GLU A 67 -13.94 2.75 -12.18
C GLU A 67 -12.56 3.41 -12.33
N ASP A 68 -12.50 4.71 -12.61
CA ASP A 68 -11.23 5.46 -12.71
C ASP A 68 -10.47 5.43 -11.37
N ILE A 69 -11.17 5.68 -10.25
CA ILE A 69 -10.57 5.64 -8.91
C ILE A 69 -10.14 4.21 -8.56
N LYS A 70 -10.98 3.22 -8.81
CA LYS A 70 -10.69 1.79 -8.57
C LYS A 70 -9.45 1.33 -9.32
N TYR A 71 -9.34 1.67 -10.60
CA TYR A 71 -8.15 1.37 -11.41
C TYR A 71 -6.91 2.08 -10.86
N LYS A 72 -7.04 3.37 -10.52
CA LYS A 72 -5.94 4.18 -9.96
C LYS A 72 -5.44 3.64 -8.63
N ILE A 73 -6.33 3.23 -7.72
CA ILE A 73 -5.96 2.58 -6.45
C ILE A 73 -5.11 1.35 -6.73
N PHE A 74 -5.56 0.50 -7.66
CA PHE A 74 -4.88 -0.75 -7.97
C PHE A 74 -3.45 -0.50 -8.48
N ILE A 75 -3.30 0.36 -9.48
CA ILE A 75 -1.99 0.67 -10.08
C ILE A 75 -1.06 1.36 -9.07
N ASP A 76 -1.55 2.35 -8.34
CA ASP A 76 -0.72 3.11 -7.39
C ASP A 76 -0.20 2.19 -6.27
N VAL A 77 -1.06 1.33 -5.70
CA VAL A 77 -0.66 0.40 -4.63
C VAL A 77 0.28 -0.68 -5.16
N MET A 78 0.03 -1.22 -6.35
CA MET A 78 0.93 -2.18 -7.00
C MET A 78 2.33 -1.58 -7.17
N ASN A 79 2.43 -0.35 -7.70
CA ASN A 79 3.69 0.35 -7.89
C ASN A 79 4.39 0.64 -6.56
N LEU A 80 3.67 1.10 -5.52
CA LEU A 80 4.25 1.32 -4.19
C LEU A 80 4.87 0.06 -3.60
N VAL A 81 4.20 -1.08 -3.74
CA VAL A 81 4.70 -2.38 -3.26
C VAL A 81 5.93 -2.81 -4.07
N GLN A 82 5.89 -2.65 -5.40
CA GLN A 82 7.00 -3.01 -6.29
C GLN A 82 8.24 -2.15 -6.02
N ASP A 83 8.09 -0.84 -5.91
CA ASP A 83 9.17 0.09 -5.62
C ASP A 83 9.85 -0.21 -4.29
N TYR A 84 9.07 -0.55 -3.27
CA TYR A 84 9.59 -1.00 -1.99
C TYR A 84 10.50 -2.24 -2.15
N TYR A 85 10.07 -3.24 -2.91
CA TYR A 85 10.88 -4.44 -3.15
C TYR A 85 12.12 -4.16 -3.99
N ILE A 86 12.04 -3.30 -5.00
CA ILE A 86 13.18 -2.87 -5.82
C ILE A 86 14.21 -2.14 -4.95
N ALA A 87 13.77 -1.16 -4.15
CA ALA A 87 14.62 -0.41 -3.24
C ALA A 87 15.29 -1.34 -2.21
N ARG A 88 14.54 -2.31 -1.70
CA ARG A 88 15.07 -3.32 -0.77
C ARG A 88 16.12 -4.20 -1.44
N LYS A 89 15.86 -4.70 -2.65
CA LYS A 89 16.84 -5.48 -3.44
C LYS A 89 18.13 -4.69 -3.67
N LYS A 90 18.03 -3.41 -4.02
CA LYS A 90 19.19 -2.50 -4.17
C LYS A 90 19.95 -2.28 -2.86
N LYS A 91 19.25 -2.10 -1.73
CA LYS A 91 19.89 -1.92 -0.41
C LYS A 91 20.75 -3.14 -0.03
N TYR A 92 20.29 -4.34 -0.37
CA TYR A 92 20.93 -5.59 0.05
C TYR A 92 21.83 -6.23 -1.02
N SER A 93 21.85 -5.76 -2.27
CA SER A 93 22.64 -6.36 -3.36
C SER A 93 24.16 -6.29 -3.14
N GLY A 94 24.64 -5.37 -2.27
CA GLY A 94 26.05 -5.24 -1.92
C GLY A 94 26.50 -6.03 -0.68
N ILE A 95 25.59 -6.72 0.01
CA ILE A 95 25.88 -7.40 1.28
C ILE A 95 26.24 -8.86 0.96
N LYS A 96 27.55 -9.20 1.03
CA LYS A 96 28.06 -10.55 0.73
C LYS A 96 28.20 -11.43 1.98
N LYS A 97 28.25 -10.87 3.20
CA LYS A 97 28.38 -11.63 4.46
C LYS A 97 27.36 -11.19 5.51
N VAL A 98 26.90 -12.13 6.34
CA VAL A 98 25.95 -11.87 7.44
C VAL A 98 26.48 -10.82 8.44
N SER A 99 27.81 -10.72 8.60
CA SER A 99 28.46 -9.69 9.41
C SER A 99 28.11 -8.26 8.96
N ASP A 100 27.92 -8.03 7.66
CA ASP A 100 27.65 -6.70 7.11
C ASP A 100 26.23 -6.19 7.45
N LEU A 101 25.29 -7.11 7.73
CA LEU A 101 23.94 -6.78 8.23
C LEU A 101 23.97 -6.26 9.67
N VAL A 102 24.87 -6.78 10.50
CA VAL A 102 25.03 -6.39 11.92
C VAL A 102 25.65 -4.99 12.02
N THR A 103 26.57 -4.64 11.11
CA THR A 103 27.17 -3.31 11.04
C THR A 103 26.15 -2.25 10.60
N TYR A 104 25.25 -2.59 9.68
CA TYR A 104 24.17 -1.69 9.24
C TYR A 104 23.15 -1.43 10.35
N THR A 105 22.69 -2.49 11.04
CA THR A 105 21.73 -2.37 12.15
C THR A 105 22.27 -1.58 13.34
N LYS A 106 23.57 -1.68 13.65
CA LYS A 106 24.23 -0.86 14.69
C LYS A 106 24.29 0.63 14.35
N LYS A 107 24.50 1.01 13.08
CA LYS A 107 24.46 2.42 12.65
C LYS A 107 23.04 3.00 12.73
N ASP A 108 22.04 2.24 12.29
CA ASP A 108 20.64 2.67 12.29
C ASP A 108 20.08 2.82 13.73
N THR A 109 20.44 1.91 14.65
CA THR A 109 20.07 2.03 16.08
C THR A 109 20.77 3.19 16.80
N LYS A 110 21.99 3.53 16.41
CA LYS A 110 22.72 4.69 16.97
C LYS A 110 22.09 6.03 16.56
N ASN A 111 21.50 6.10 15.36
CA ASN A 111 20.77 7.28 14.91
C ASN A 111 19.39 7.41 15.59
N LEU A 112 18.72 6.31 15.90
CA LEU A 112 17.45 6.32 16.65
C LEU A 112 17.60 6.82 18.10
N LYS A 113 18.73 6.56 18.76
CA LYS A 113 19.03 7.07 20.11
C LYS A 113 19.36 8.56 20.18
N LYS A 114 19.58 9.24 19.05
CA LYS A 114 19.86 10.68 19.01
C LYS A 114 18.59 11.54 18.94
N TRP A 115 17.42 10.93 18.75
CA TRP A 115 16.13 11.61 18.61
C TRP A 115 15.21 11.44 19.84
N TYR A 116 15.68 10.72 20.86
CA TYR A 116 15.08 10.66 22.20
C TYR A 116 16.01 11.38 23.18
#